data_AF-A0AAW5E6R7-F1
#
_entry.id   AF-A0AAW5E6R7-F1
#
_cell.length_a   1.000
_cell.length_b   1.000
_cell.length_c   1.000
_cell.angle_alpha   90.00
_cell.angle_beta   90.00
_cell.angle_gamma   90.00
#
_symmetry.space_group_name_H-M   'P 1'
#
loop_
_entity.id
_entity.type
_entity.pdbx_description
1 polymer ?
#
loop_
_entity_poly.entity_id
_entity_poly.type
_entity_poly.pdbx_seq_one_letter_code
_entity_poly.pdbx_strand_id
1 'polypeptide(L)'
;MQQQQPLYTAQGQQMPQAPAVITSKDLLYLTDMMSWNLIALKKAHFFASQCQIQEISQALEKVCQMHQRHYKQILAHMEKHTNQAPQPPSQMQQQQMQQNQMQ
;
A
#
# COMPACT_ATOMS: atom_id res chain seq x y z
N MET A 1 29.21 -38.06 36.73
CA MET A 1 27.84 -37.50 36.72
C MET A 1 27.93 -36.06 36.23
N GLN A 2 27.88 -35.86 34.92
CA GLN A 2 27.95 -34.54 34.29
C GLN A 2 26.52 -34.14 33.94
N GLN A 3 25.97 -33.16 34.66
CA GLN A 3 24.62 -32.67 34.47
C GLN A 3 24.64 -31.54 33.44
N GLN A 4 23.99 -31.77 32.30
CA GLN A 4 23.89 -30.80 31.21
C GLN A 4 22.62 -29.97 31.41
N GLN A 5 22.76 -28.64 31.50
CA GLN A 5 21.64 -27.71 31.52
C GLN A 5 21.13 -27.43 30.10
N PRO A 6 19.82 -27.29 29.86
CA PRO A 6 19.30 -26.85 28.57
C PRO A 6 19.42 -25.32 28.44
N LEU A 7 20.00 -24.90 27.33
CA LEU A 7 20.09 -23.51 26.89
C LEU A 7 18.76 -23.09 26.25
N TYR A 8 17.99 -22.19 26.86
CA TYR A 8 16.78 -21.64 26.28
C TYR A 8 17.13 -20.43 25.40
N THR A 9 17.11 -20.64 24.08
CA THR A 9 17.20 -19.56 23.09
C THR A 9 15.86 -18.85 23.00
N ALA A 10 15.80 -17.60 23.48
CA ALA A 10 14.69 -16.69 23.26
C ALA A 10 14.71 -16.21 21.79
N GLN A 11 14.06 -16.94 20.88
CA GLN A 11 13.70 -16.41 19.57
C GLN A 11 12.45 -15.54 19.73
N GLY A 12 12.62 -14.23 19.55
CA GLY A 12 11.52 -13.27 19.56
C GLY A 12 10.42 -13.68 18.58
N GLN A 13 9.23 -13.95 19.12
CA GLN A 13 8.04 -14.22 18.33
C GLN A 13 7.71 -12.96 17.53
N GLN A 14 8.06 -12.93 16.25
CA GLN A 14 7.50 -11.97 15.31
C GLN A 14 6.00 -12.24 15.23
N MET A 15 5.20 -11.37 15.84
CA MET A 15 3.74 -11.47 15.72
C MET A 15 3.34 -11.44 14.25
N PRO A 16 2.45 -12.33 13.80
CA PRO A 16 1.95 -12.29 12.43
C PRO A 16 1.25 -10.95 12.22
N GLN A 17 1.79 -10.11 11.33
CA GLN A 17 1.09 -8.93 10.86
C GLN A 17 -0.08 -9.36 9.98
N ALA A 18 -1.19 -8.64 10.09
CA ALA A 18 -2.35 -8.87 9.25
C ALA A 18 -1.96 -8.74 7.76
N PRO A 19 -2.51 -9.58 6.86
CA PRO A 19 -2.25 -9.45 5.44
C PRO A 19 -2.75 -8.10 4.94
N ALA A 20 -1.97 -7.45 4.07
CA ALA A 20 -2.32 -6.17 3.48
C ALA A 20 -3.40 -6.37 2.38
N VAL A 21 -4.64 -6.63 2.79
CA VAL A 21 -5.78 -6.84 1.88
C VAL A 21 -6.46 -5.51 1.58
N ILE A 22 -6.67 -5.20 0.30
CA ILE A 22 -7.59 -4.15 -0.13
C ILE A 22 -8.98 -4.79 -0.30
N THR A 23 -9.98 -4.30 0.44
CA THR A 23 -11.36 -4.76 0.32
C THR A 23 -12.09 -4.06 -0.82
N SER A 24 -13.27 -4.57 -1.21
CA SER A 24 -14.12 -3.89 -2.20
C SER A 24 -14.56 -2.49 -1.75
N LYS A 25 -14.75 -2.28 -0.44
CA LYS A 25 -15.07 -0.94 0.10
C LYS A 25 -13.89 0.01 -0.05
N ASP A 26 -12.67 -0.47 0.20
CA ASP A 26 -11.46 0.33 -0.01
C ASP A 26 -11.29 0.71 -1.48
N LEU A 27 -11.52 -0.22 -2.41
CA LEU A 27 -11.46 0.05 -3.85
C LEU A 27 -12.45 1.14 -4.29
N LEU A 28 -13.67 1.16 -3.73
CA LEU A 28 -14.64 2.22 -4.00
C LEU A 28 -14.11 3.58 -3.56
N TYR A 29 -13.62 3.69 -2.32
CA TYR A 29 -13.06 4.95 -1.82
C TYR A 29 -11.82 5.40 -2.60
N LEU A 30 -10.92 4.48 -2.97
CA LEU A 30 -9.74 4.80 -3.79
C LEU A 30 -10.15 5.31 -5.17
N THR A 31 -11.19 4.72 -5.77
CA THR A 31 -11.73 5.16 -7.07
C THR A 31 -12.31 6.57 -7.00
N ASP A 32 -13.05 6.88 -5.94
CA ASP A 32 -13.59 8.23 -5.71
C ASP A 32 -12.45 9.25 -5.52
N MET A 33 -11.45 8.93 -4.70
CA MET A 33 -10.29 9.80 -4.48
C MET A 33 -9.52 10.07 -5.78
N MET A 34 -9.31 9.04 -6.62
CA MET A 34 -8.68 9.21 -7.93
C MET A 34 -9.51 10.12 -8.84
N SER A 35 -10.84 9.93 -8.87
CA SER A 35 -11.75 10.74 -9.67
C SER A 35 -11.73 12.21 -9.24
N TRP A 36 -11.76 12.48 -7.93
CA TRP A 36 -11.68 13.83 -7.39
C TRP A 36 -10.35 14.52 -7.74
N ASN A 37 -9.22 13.82 -7.61
CA ASN A 37 -7.91 14.37 -7.99
C ASN A 37 -7.82 14.67 -9.49
N LEU A 38 -8.36 13.79 -10.35
CA LEU A 38 -8.34 14.00 -11.79
C LEU A 38 -9.21 15.20 -12.21
N ILE A 39 -10.40 15.34 -11.62
CA ILE A 39 -11.30 16.47 -11.88
C ILE A 39 -10.67 17.78 -11.40
N ALA A 40 -10.11 17.80 -10.20
CA ALA A 40 -9.46 18.98 -9.63
C ALA A 40 -8.26 19.42 -10.47
N LEU A 41 -7.39 18.47 -10.88
CA LEU A 41 -6.28 18.70 -11.80
C LEU A 41 -6.74 19.38 -13.09
N LYS A 42 -7.74 18.79 -13.78
CA LYS A 42 -8.25 19.32 -15.05
C LYS A 42 -8.82 20.72 -14.92
N LYS A 43 -9.60 20.97 -13.86
CA LYS A 43 -10.18 22.29 -13.59
C LYS A 43 -9.12 23.32 -13.24
N ALA A 44 -8.17 22.97 -12.37
CA ALA A 44 -7.09 23.88 -11.99
C ALA A 44 -6.25 24.30 -13.19
N HIS A 45 -5.85 23.34 -14.04
CA HIS A 45 -5.11 23.63 -15.26
C HIS A 45 -5.91 24.49 -16.25
N PHE A 46 -7.19 24.16 -16.47
CA PHE A 46 -8.07 24.95 -17.33
C PHE A 46 -8.21 26.40 -16.84
N PHE A 47 -8.39 26.62 -15.54
CA PHE A 47 -8.51 27.99 -15.02
C PHE A 47 -7.17 28.72 -14.99
N ALA A 48 -6.06 28.02 -14.78
CA ALA A 48 -4.73 28.61 -14.84
C ALA A 48 -4.43 29.19 -16.23
N SER A 49 -4.86 28.52 -17.31
CA SER A 49 -4.65 28.97 -18.69
C SER A 49 -5.54 30.15 -19.10
N GLN A 50 -6.66 30.35 -18.41
CA GLN A 50 -7.61 31.43 -18.69
C GLN A 50 -7.43 32.64 -17.77
N CYS A 51 -6.64 32.52 -16.70
CA CYS A 51 -6.46 33.57 -15.69
C CYS A 51 -5.43 34.60 -16.14
N GLN A 52 -5.79 35.88 -16.05
CA GLN A 52 -4.90 37.01 -16.39
C GLN A 52 -4.05 37.47 -15.20
N ILE A 53 -4.48 37.15 -13.98
CA ILE A 53 -3.76 37.53 -12.76
C ILE A 53 -2.67 36.49 -12.51
N GLN A 54 -1.42 36.89 -12.68
CA GLN A 54 -0.26 36.00 -12.62
C GLN A 54 -0.16 35.22 -11.31
N GLU A 55 -0.40 35.87 -10.17
CA GLU A 55 -0.35 35.22 -8.85
C GLU A 55 -1.39 34.09 -8.71
N ILE A 56 -2.60 34.32 -9.22
CA ILE A 56 -3.69 33.32 -9.19
C ILE A 56 -3.38 32.17 -10.15
N SER A 57 -2.91 32.47 -11.37
CA SER A 57 -2.49 31.43 -12.33
C SER A 57 -1.42 30.52 -11.73
N GLN A 58 -0.40 31.10 -11.08
CA GLN A 58 0.63 30.33 -10.38
C GLN A 58 0.09 29.50 -9.22
N ALA A 59 -0.86 30.03 -8.44
CA ALA A 59 -1.51 29.27 -7.37
C ALA A 59 -2.31 28.07 -7.93
N LEU A 60 -3.04 28.27 -9.03
CA LEU A 60 -3.78 27.20 -9.71
C LEU A 60 -2.85 26.13 -10.28
N GLU A 61 -1.70 26.51 -10.85
CA GLU A 61 -0.68 25.55 -11.30
C GLU A 61 -0.10 24.72 -10.14
N LYS A 62 0.11 25.32 -8.96
CA LYS A 62 0.52 24.56 -7.76
C LYS A 62 -0.54 23.54 -7.34
N VAL A 63 -1.82 23.93 -7.38
CA VAL A 63 -2.95 23.03 -7.07
C VAL A 63 -3.04 21.89 -8.09
N CYS A 64 -2.89 22.20 -9.38
CA CYS A 64 -2.80 21.24 -10.48
C CYS A 64 -1.71 20.18 -10.20
N GLN A 65 -0.48 20.61 -9.94
CA GLN A 65 0.65 19.71 -9.66
C GLN A 65 0.44 18.87 -8.39
N MET A 66 -0.13 19.46 -7.34
CA MET A 66 -0.45 18.75 -6.10
C MET A 66 -1.43 17.59 -6.34
N HIS A 67 -2.55 17.84 -7.03
CA HIS A 67 -3.54 16.80 -7.34
C HIS A 67 -2.98 15.73 -8.28
N GLN A 68 -2.14 16.11 -9.25
CA GLN A 68 -1.46 15.14 -10.10
C GLN A 68 -0.56 14.20 -9.28
N ARG A 69 0.19 14.74 -8.31
CA ARG A 69 1.04 13.95 -7.41
C ARG A 69 0.21 12.98 -6.57
N HIS A 70 -0.89 13.45 -5.97
CA HIS A 70 -1.77 12.59 -5.16
C HIS A 70 -2.37 11.45 -5.99
N TYR A 71 -2.83 11.73 -7.22
CA TYR A 71 -3.31 10.69 -8.13
C TYR A 71 -2.25 9.60 -8.38
N LYS A 72 -1.02 10.02 -8.71
CA LYS A 72 0.10 9.10 -8.94
C LYS A 72 0.47 8.28 -7.70
N GLN A 73 0.38 8.87 -6.51
CA GLN A 73 0.64 8.16 -5.26
C GLN A 73 -0.39 7.05 -5.00
N ILE A 74 -1.67 7.33 -5.23
CA ILE A 74 -2.73 6.33 -5.11
C ILE A 74 -2.52 5.20 -6.12
N LEU A 75 -2.24 5.55 -7.39
CA LEU A 75 -1.97 4.56 -8.44
C LEU A 75 -0.80 3.64 -8.07
N ALA A 76 0.33 4.22 -7.66
CA ALA A 76 1.51 3.45 -7.25
C ALA A 76 1.24 2.56 -6.02
N HIS A 77 0.37 3.00 -5.10
CA HIS A 77 -0.06 2.17 -3.99
C HIS A 77 -0.86 0.95 -4.49
N MET A 78 -1.82 1.16 -5.41
CA MET A 78 -2.62 0.07 -5.98
C MET A 78 -1.76 -0.95 -6.74
N GLU A 79 -0.81 -0.50 -7.57
CA GLU A 79 0.11 -1.38 -8.30
C GLU A 79 0.93 -2.27 -7.37
N LYS A 80 1.39 -1.74 -6.23
CA LYS A 80 2.11 -2.52 -5.21
C LYS A 80 1.25 -3.60 -4.57
N HIS A 81 -0.06 -3.39 -4.46
CA HIS A 81 -0.98 -4.39 -3.92
C HIS A 81 -1.35 -5.45 -4.95
N THR A 82 -1.49 -5.09 -6.22
CA THR A 82 -1.73 -6.06 -7.30
C THR A 82 -0.53 -6.99 -7.53
N ASN A 83 0.69 -6.50 -7.35
CA ASN A 83 1.92 -7.26 -7.62
C ASN A 83 2.47 -8.03 -6.41
N GLN A 84 1.77 -8.06 -5.27
CA GLN A 84 2.20 -8.85 -4.12
C GLN A 84 2.04 -10.35 -4.41
N ALA A 85 3.17 -11.05 -4.54
CA ALA A 85 3.20 -12.50 -4.64
C ALA A 85 2.66 -13.14 -3.34
N PRO A 86 1.97 -14.29 -3.42
CA PRO A 86 1.57 -15.05 -2.24
C PRO A 86 2.80 -15.30 -1.36
N GLN A 87 2.72 -14.94 -0.08
CA GLN A 87 3.80 -15.24 0.86
C GLN A 87 3.99 -16.76 0.95
N PRO A 88 5.22 -17.28 0.86
CA PRO A 88 5.45 -18.70 1.03
C PRO A 88 5.00 -19.15 2.43
N PRO A 89 4.42 -20.34 2.57
CA PRO A 89 4.00 -20.87 3.86
C PRO A 89 5.18 -20.87 4.84
N SER A 90 4.90 -20.54 6.09
CA SER A 90 5.91 -20.49 7.14
C SER A 90 6.54 -21.88 7.35
N GLN A 91 7.83 -21.93 7.72
CA GLN A 91 8.56 -23.19 7.92
C GLN A 91 7.83 -24.15 8.88
N MET A 92 7.15 -23.62 9.89
CA MET A 92 6.35 -24.41 10.83
C MET A 92 5.16 -25.10 10.14
N GLN A 93 4.48 -24.41 9.22
CA GLN A 93 3.38 -24.97 8.44
C GLN A 93 3.87 -26.06 7.46
N GLN A 94 5.08 -25.89 6.92
CA GLN A 94 5.70 -26.90 6.06
C GLN A 94 6.09 -28.17 6.83
N GLN A 95 6.58 -28.02 8.07
CA GLN A 95 6.92 -29.17 8.93
C GLN A 95 5.69 -29.95 9.36
N GLN A 96 4.57 -29.27 9.63
CA GLN A 96 3.29 -29.91 9.96
C GLN A 96 2.71 -30.71 8.78
N MET A 97 2.78 -30.17 7.56
CA MET A 97 2.37 -30.91 6.36
C MET A 97 3.22 -32.15 6.10
N GLN A 98 4.52 -32.10 6.42
CA GLN A 98 5.42 -33.25 6.28
C GLN A 98 5.14 -34.33 7.32
N GLN A 99 4.67 -33.93 8.51
CA GLN A 99 4.29 -34.85 9.59
C GLN A 99 2.95 -35.55 9.30
N ASN A 100 1.97 -34.85 8.73
CA ASN A 100 0.69 -35.44 8.30
C ASN A 100 0.82 -36.40 7.10
N GLN A 101 1.90 -36.32 6.32
CA GLN A 101 2.17 -37.25 5.21
C GLN A 101 2.87 -38.55 5.65
N MET A 102 3.34 -38.64 6.89
CA MET A 102 3.97 -39.84 7.45
C MET A 102 3.02 -40.71 8.30
N GLN A 103 1.73 -40.37 8.33
CA GLN A 103 0.65 -41.16 8.96
C GLN A 103 -0.25 -41.72 7.87
#